data_AF-F5P427-F1
#
_entry.id   AF-F5P427-F1
#
_cell.length_a   1.000
_cell.length_b   1.000
_cell.length_c   1.000
_cell.angle_alpha   90.00
_cell.angle_beta   90.00
_cell.angle_gamma   90.00
#
_symmetry.space_group_name_H-M   'P 1'
#
loop_
_entity.id
_entity.type
_entity.pdbx_description
1 polymer ?
#
loop_
_entity_poly.entity_id
_entity_poly.type
_entity_poly.pdbx_seq_one_letter_code
_entity_poly.pdbx_strand_id
1 'polypeptide(L)' 'MNKEVQALKNWLSIRTSYPHAESEWVFLSRKGNPLSRQQFYHIISTSGGNAGLSLEIHPHMLRYSCGFALANMGIDTRLI' A
#
# COMPACT_ATOMS: atom_id res chain seq x y z
N MET A 1 -8.11 15.33 -4.17
CA MET A 1 -8.80 14.09 -4.60
C MET A 1 -7.97 13.48 -5.73
N ASN A 2 -7.62 12.20 -5.71
CA ASN A 2 -6.76 11.45 -6.69
C ASN A 2 -5.27 11.22 -6.37
N LYS A 3 -4.77 11.42 -5.14
CA LYS A 3 -3.38 11.05 -4.81
C LYS A 3 -3.11 9.56 -5.01
N GLU A 4 -4.06 8.71 -4.65
CA GLU A 4 -3.98 7.25 -4.82
C GLU A 4 -3.98 6.84 -6.29
N VAL A 5 -4.89 7.40 -7.10
CA VAL A 5 -4.94 7.17 -8.55
C VAL A 5 -3.64 7.61 -9.21
N GLN A 6 -3.09 8.76 -8.82
CA GLN A 6 -1.82 9.24 -9.36
C GLN A 6 -0.65 8.32 -8.94
N ALA A 7 -0.61 7.88 -7.69
CA ALA A 7 0.39 6.94 -7.22
C ALA A 7 0.33 5.61 -8.00
N LEU A 8 -0.88 5.09 -8.24
CA LEU A 8 -1.06 3.87 -9.02
C LEU A 8 -0.64 4.05 -10.48
N LYS A 9 -0.99 5.18 -11.12
CA LYS A 9 -0.52 5.49 -12.49
C LYS A 9 1.00 5.56 -12.57
N ASN A 10 1.64 6.22 -11.61
CA ASN A 10 3.10 6.30 -11.53
C ASN A 10 3.71 4.90 -11.35
N TRP A 11 3.14 4.08 -10.46
CA TRP A 11 3.56 2.70 -10.28
C TRP A 11 3.43 1.89 -11.57
N LEU A 12 2.29 1.96 -12.27
CA LEU A 12 2.08 1.24 -13.53
C LEU A 12 3.09 1.65 -14.61
N SER A 13 3.49 2.92 -14.65
CA SER A 13 4.57 3.37 -15.54
C SER A 13 5.94 2.81 -15.16
N ILE A 14 6.23 2.63 -13.87
CA ILE A 14 7.50 2.04 -13.39
C ILE A 14 7.50 0.52 -13.60
N ARG A 15 6.35 -0.12 -13.38
CA ARG A 15 6.14 -1.57 -13.45
C ARG A 15 6.54 -2.16 -14.80
N THR A 16 6.41 -1.41 -15.90
CA THR A 16 6.84 -1.86 -17.23
C THR A 16 8.34 -2.19 -17.31
N SER A 17 9.15 -1.62 -16.42
CA SER A 17 10.59 -1.91 -16.31
C SER A 17 10.93 -3.16 -15.47
N TYR A 18 9.94 -3.78 -14.82
CA TYR A 18 10.16 -4.95 -13.97
C TYR A 18 10.17 -6.24 -14.81
N PRO A 19 10.91 -7.28 -14.38
CA PRO A 19 10.77 -8.61 -14.96
C PRO A 19 9.32 -9.09 -14.91
N HIS A 20 8.86 -9.83 -15.92
CA HIS A 20 7.50 -10.38 -15.99
C HIS A 20 6.38 -9.32 -15.82
N ALA A 21 6.61 -8.10 -16.31
CA ALA A 21 5.62 -7.02 -16.30
C ALA A 21 4.32 -7.38 -17.03
N GLU A 22 4.34 -8.32 -17.98
CA GLU A 22 3.13 -8.78 -18.67
C GLU A 22 2.23 -9.69 -17.82
N SER A 23 2.64 -10.02 -16.58
CA SER A 23 1.81 -10.82 -15.68
C SER A 23 0.54 -10.10 -15.24
N GLU A 24 -0.47 -10.86 -14.80
CA GLU A 24 -1.76 -10.34 -14.31
C GLU A 24 -1.66 -9.58 -12.97
N TRP A 25 -0.53 -9.70 -12.26
CA TRP A 25 -0.37 -9.16 -10.91
C TRP A 25 -0.03 -7.66 -10.94
N VAL A 26 -0.82 -6.86 -10.23
CA VAL A 26 -0.63 -5.40 -10.17
C VAL A 26 0.67 -5.02 -9.47
N PHE A 27 0.99 -5.65 -8.33
CA PHE A 27 2.21 -5.35 -7.56
C PHE A 27 3.20 -6.50 -7.65
N LEU A 28 4.40 -6.17 -8.12
CA LEU A 28 5.47 -7.13 -8.36
C LEU A 28 6.61 -6.93 -7.35
N SER A 29 7.23 -8.02 -6.96
CA SER A 29 8.54 -8.01 -6.33
C SER A 29 9.62 -7.62 -7.35
N ARG A 30 10.83 -7.30 -6.88
CA ARG A 30 11.97 -6.93 -7.76
C ARG A 30 12.36 -8.03 -8.76
N LYS A 31 11.94 -9.28 -8.52
CA LYS A 31 12.17 -10.43 -9.41
C LYS A 31 11.01 -10.66 -10.41
N GLY A 32 9.98 -9.83 -10.39
CA GLY A 32 8.80 -9.98 -11.26
C GLY A 32 7.72 -10.92 -10.76
N ASN A 33 7.94 -11.61 -9.63
CA ASN A 33 6.92 -12.44 -8.99
C ASN A 33 5.88 -11.58 -8.26
N PRO A 34 4.67 -12.09 -7.98
CA PRO A 34 3.69 -11.39 -7.15
C PRO A 34 4.31 -10.93 -5.83
N LEU A 35 3.97 -9.71 -5.38
CA LEU A 35 4.44 -9.22 -4.09
C LEU A 35 3.92 -10.13 -2.97
N SER A 36 4.83 -10.73 -2.20
CA SER A 36 4.45 -11.60 -1.10
C SER A 36 3.91 -10.80 0.09
N ARG A 37 3.05 -11.44 0.90
CA ARG A 37 2.56 -10.84 2.14
C ARG A 37 3.71 -10.42 3.06
N GLN A 38 4.71 -11.26 3.24
CA GLN A 38 5.86 -10.95 4.11
C GLN A 38 6.64 -9.73 3.60
N GLN A 39 6.83 -9.60 2.29
CA GLN A 39 7.49 -8.42 1.72
C GLN A 39 6.66 -7.17 1.94
N PHE A 40 5.33 -7.24 1.82
CA PHE A 40 4.44 -6.12 2.12
C PHE A 40 4.55 -5.70 3.59
N TYR A 41 4.56 -6.66 4.53
CA TYR A 41 4.80 -6.37 5.96
C TYR A 41 6.12 -5.63 6.18
N HIS A 42 7.20 -6.11 5.55
CA HIS A 42 8.50 -5.47 5.65
C HIS A 42 8.48 -4.03 5.11
N ILE A 43 7.89 -3.80 3.93
CA ILE A 43 7.75 -2.46 3.35
C ILE A 43 7.02 -1.52 4.32
N ILE A 44 5.91 -1.95 4.92
CA ILE A 44 5.13 -1.13 5.84
C ILE A 44 5.90 -0.82 7.12
N SER A 45 6.52 -1.83 7.75
CA SER A 45 7.31 -1.66 8.97
C SER A 45 8.49 -0.71 8.75
N THR A 46 9.27 -0.91 7.68
CA THR A 46 10.38 -0.02 7.31
C THR A 46 9.91 1.40 7.00
N SER A 47 8.76 1.55 6.33
CA SER A 47 8.19 2.88 6.06
C SER A 47 7.81 3.60 7.36
N GLY A 48 7.28 2.87 8.36
CA GLY A 48 6.99 3.41 9.68
C GLY A 48 8.24 3.94 10.40
N GLY A 49 9.32 3.15 10.36
CA GLY A 49 10.62 3.57 10.90
C GLY A 49 11.18 4.81 10.21
N ASN A 50 11.12 4.85 8.87
CA ASN A 50 11.57 6.00 8.08
C ASN A 50 10.72 7.27 8.32
N ALA A 51 9.44 7.09 8.68
CA ALA A 51 8.55 8.19 9.05
C ALA A 51 8.75 8.66 10.51
N GLY A 52 9.67 8.03 11.27
CA GLY A 52 9.93 8.39 12.67
C GLY A 52 8.82 8.00 13.63
N LEU A 53 7.97 7.03 13.27
CA LEU A 53 6.92 6.56 14.15
C LEU A 53 7.54 5.76 15.30
N SER A 54 7.16 6.08 16.53
CA SER A 54 7.69 5.46 17.75
C SER A 54 7.15 4.05 18.01
N LEU A 55 6.24 3.58 17.16
CA LEU A 55 5.54 2.31 17.28
C LEU A 55 5.80 1.42 16.06
N GLU A 56 5.81 0.11 16.28
CA GLU A 56 5.94 -0.85 15.19
C GLU A 56 4.67 -0.86 14.33
N ILE A 57 4.82 -0.57 13.04
CA ILE A 57 3.70 -0.48 12.11
C ILE A 57 3.43 -1.83 11.46
N HIS A 58 2.18 -2.28 11.55
CA HIS A 58 1.69 -3.47 10.88
C HIS A 58 0.65 -3.12 9.80
N PRO A 59 0.55 -3.90 8.70
CA PRO A 59 -0.40 -3.64 7.61
C PRO A 59 -1.87 -3.46 8.02
N HIS A 60 -2.35 -4.19 9.02
CA HIS A 60 -3.74 -4.05 9.49
C HIS A 60 -4.00 -2.67 10.10
N MET A 61 -2.96 -1.99 10.62
CA MET A 61 -3.08 -0.64 11.15
C MET A 61 -3.43 0.38 10.06
N LEU A 62 -2.96 0.17 8.82
CA LEU A 62 -3.37 1.00 7.67
C LEU A 62 -4.87 0.89 7.39
N ARG A 63 -5.43 -0.32 7.54
CA ARG A 63 -6.87 -0.54 7.39
C ARG A 63 -7.65 0.18 8.49
N TYR A 64 -7.22 0.03 9.74
CA TYR A 64 -7.87 0.69 10.87
C TYR A 64 -7.77 2.22 10.81
N SER A 65 -6.61 2.76 10.43
CA SER A 65 -6.43 4.21 10.31
C SER A 65 -7.28 4.80 9.18
N CYS A 66 -7.40 4.10 8.05
CA CYS A 66 -8.31 4.49 6.97
C CYS A 66 -9.76 4.49 7.44
N GLY A 67 -10.22 3.40 8.08
CA GLY A 67 -11.58 3.33 8.60
C GLY A 67 -11.89 4.42 9.64
N PHE A 68 -10.95 4.70 10.54
CA PHE A 68 -11.06 5.78 11.51
C PHE A 68 -11.10 7.16 10.84
N ALA A 69 -10.27 7.40 9.83
CA ALA A 69 -10.28 8.65 9.07
C ALA A 69 -11.61 8.87 8.35
N LEU A 70 -12.17 7.83 7.72
CA LEU A 70 -13.48 7.89 7.06
C LEU A 70 -14.62 8.15 8.07
N ALA A 71 -14.59 7.48 9.22
CA ALA A 71 -15.57 7.71 10.28
C ALA A 71 -15.50 9.14 10.83
N ASN A 72 -14.29 9.68 11.04
CA ASN A 72 -14.09 11.08 11.46
C ASN A 72 -14.57 12.10 10.42
N MET A 73 -14.61 11.72 9.15
CA MET A 73 -15.20 12.54 8.08
C MET A 73 -16.74 12.46 8.04
N GLY A 74 -17.37 11.75 9.00
CA GLY A 74 -18.82 11.63 9.12
C GLY A 74 -19.44 10.61 8.17
N ILE A 75 -18.63 9.74 7.56
CA ILE A 75 -19.16 8.62 6.75
C ILE A 75 -19.81 7.61 7.71
N ASP A 76 -21.03 7.18 7.39
CA ASP A 76 -21.74 6.16 8.17
C ASP A 76 -20.82 4.95 8.35
N THR A 77 -20.58 4.55 9.60
CA THR A 77 -19.69 3.44 9.94
C THR A 77 -20.19 2.10 9.41
N ARG A 78 -21.47 1.99 9.01
CA ARG A 78 -22.02 0.84 8.30
C ARG A 78 -21.54 0.73 6.84
N LEU A 79 -20.95 1.80 6.30
CA LEU A 79 -20.45 1.89 4.93
C LEU A 79 -18.91 1.80 4.84
N ILE A 80 -18.22 1.56 5.96
CA ILE A 80 -16.75 1.52 6.09
C ILE A 80 -16.26 0.08 6.30
#